data_AF-A0A9J8ASM3-F1
#
_entry.id   AF-A0A9J8ASM3-F1
#
_cell.length_a   1.000
_cell.length_b   1.000
_cell.length_c   1.000
_cell.angle_alpha   90.00
_cell.angle_beta   90.00
_cell.angle_gamma   90.00
#
_symmetry.space_group_name_H-M   'P 1'
#
loop_
_entity.id
_entity.type
_entity.pdbx_description
1 polymer ?
#
loop_
_entity_poly.entity_id
_entity_poly.type
_entity_poly.pdbx_seq_one_letter_code
_entity_poly.pdbx_strand_id
1 'polypeptide(L)'
;AETGWVCNSTDWHNNYDQPLNFQCPPGESISAISSYHNNYHEDRRWKFSCKPTFSWGTDCFLSPYVNDFDKTFSFECPPHHVIAGISSYHDNYHEDRRWQFSCCRSKCTSEVRGHCHSDCHWTSYVNSFDEYFFWTVPTQRVLVGIGSYHDDIHEDRRWRYKYCLQRSC
;
A
#
# COMPACT_ATOMS: atom_id res chain seq x y z
N ALA A 1 22.81 -27.16 15.90
CA ALA A 1 22.68 -27.09 14.44
C ALA A 1 21.96 -25.79 14.12
N GLU A 2 22.75 -24.74 13.88
CA GLU A 2 22.25 -23.42 13.47
C GLU A 2 22.13 -23.45 11.95
N THR A 3 20.92 -23.59 11.43
CA THR A 3 20.68 -23.44 10.00
C THR A 3 20.45 -21.97 9.72
N GLY A 4 21.50 -21.35 9.18
CA GLY A 4 21.56 -19.95 8.80
C GLY A 4 20.40 -19.54 7.90
N TRP A 5 19.84 -18.40 8.24
CA TRP A 5 18.97 -17.62 7.37
C TRP A 5 19.82 -17.14 6.19
N VAL A 6 19.65 -17.80 5.05
CA VAL A 6 20.15 -17.30 3.77
C VAL A 6 19.32 -16.05 3.44
N CYS A 7 19.89 -14.86 3.66
CA CYS A 7 19.36 -13.61 3.12
C CYS A 7 19.55 -13.62 1.59
N ASN A 8 18.62 -14.25 0.87
CA ASN A 8 18.63 -14.24 -0.58
C ASN A 8 17.99 -12.94 -1.07
N SER A 9 18.74 -12.13 -1.82
CA SER A 9 18.38 -10.76 -2.22
C SER A 9 17.41 -10.71 -3.41
N THR A 10 16.19 -11.26 -3.28
CA THR A 10 15.16 -11.27 -4.35
C THR A 10 13.71 -11.12 -3.82
N ASP A 11 13.47 -10.31 -2.79
CA ASP A 11 12.17 -10.27 -2.09
C ASP A 11 11.30 -9.07 -2.52
N TRP A 12 11.05 -8.93 -3.82
CA TRP A 12 10.14 -7.94 -4.41
C TRP A 12 8.88 -8.64 -4.95
N HIS A 13 7.71 -8.04 -4.77
CA HIS A 13 6.41 -8.61 -5.19
C HIS A 13 6.09 -8.39 -6.68
N ASN A 14 6.91 -7.61 -7.38
CA ASN A 14 6.89 -7.48 -8.83
C ASN A 14 8.31 -7.25 -9.37
N ASN A 15 8.45 -7.46 -10.68
CA ASN A 15 9.59 -6.96 -11.46
C ASN A 15 9.21 -5.65 -12.15
N TYR A 16 10.20 -4.94 -12.69
CA TYR A 16 9.96 -3.76 -13.53
C TYR A 16 9.17 -4.13 -14.79
N ASP A 17 8.34 -3.20 -15.26
CA ASP A 17 7.42 -3.31 -16.40
C ASP A 17 6.38 -4.43 -16.25
N GLN A 18 6.38 -5.10 -15.09
CA GLN A 18 5.47 -6.20 -14.81
C GLN A 18 4.34 -5.74 -13.89
N PRO A 19 3.16 -6.39 -14.00
CA PRO A 19 2.07 -6.18 -13.07
C PRO A 19 2.48 -6.43 -11.62
N LEU A 20 1.90 -5.65 -10.73
CA LEU A 20 1.90 -5.87 -9.29
C LEU A 20 0.53 -6.39 -8.88
N ASN A 21 0.49 -7.50 -8.15
CA ASN A 21 -0.74 -7.97 -7.52
C ASN A 21 -0.40 -8.56 -6.16
N PHE A 22 -0.60 -7.76 -5.10
CA PHE A 22 -0.29 -8.14 -3.73
C PHE A 22 -1.53 -8.08 -2.86
N GLN A 23 -1.72 -9.11 -2.04
CA GLN A 23 -2.81 -9.22 -1.07
C GLN A 23 -2.27 -9.87 0.21
N CYS A 24 -2.49 -9.22 1.35
CA CYS A 24 -2.20 -9.80 2.66
C CYS A 24 -3.10 -11.02 2.94
N PRO A 25 -2.62 -11.99 3.74
CA PRO A 25 -3.43 -13.10 4.20
C PRO A 25 -4.74 -12.65 4.89
N PRO A 26 -5.77 -13.51 4.92
CA PRO A 26 -7.02 -13.20 5.63
C PRO A 26 -6.76 -12.81 7.10
N GLY A 27 -7.37 -11.71 7.56
CA GLY A 27 -7.16 -11.18 8.92
C GLY A 27 -6.03 -10.16 9.03
N GLU A 28 -5.24 -9.98 7.97
CA GLU A 28 -4.08 -9.09 7.95
C GLU A 28 -4.29 -7.86 7.06
N SER A 29 -3.54 -6.80 7.35
CA SER A 29 -3.45 -5.60 6.51
C SER A 29 -2.00 -5.15 6.34
N ILE A 30 -1.76 -4.26 5.37
CA ILE A 30 -0.41 -3.79 5.06
C ILE A 30 0.18 -3.05 6.27
N SER A 31 1.39 -3.45 6.67
CA SER A 31 2.11 -2.91 7.82
C SER A 31 3.40 -2.17 7.44
N ALA A 32 3.98 -2.49 6.28
CA ALA A 32 5.13 -1.79 5.75
C ALA A 32 5.13 -1.82 4.22
N ILE A 33 5.72 -0.79 3.62
CA ILE A 33 5.85 -0.62 2.18
C ILE A 33 7.30 -0.19 1.89
N SER A 34 7.98 -0.94 1.03
CA SER A 34 9.22 -0.48 0.39
C SER A 34 9.01 -0.37 -1.10
N SER A 35 9.71 0.58 -1.72
CA SER A 35 9.77 0.67 -3.16
C SER A 35 11.12 1.18 -3.63
N TYR A 36 11.54 0.69 -4.80
CA TYR A 36 12.79 1.07 -5.45
C TYR A 36 12.52 1.38 -6.92
N HIS A 37 12.93 2.57 -7.36
CA HIS A 37 12.84 3.04 -8.74
C HIS A 37 14.07 2.62 -9.55
N ASN A 38 13.91 2.49 -10.87
CA ASN A 38 15.02 2.23 -11.78
C ASN A 38 14.87 3.01 -13.09
N ASN A 39 15.77 3.96 -13.31
CA ASN A 39 15.74 4.86 -14.47
C ASN A 39 16.03 4.20 -15.83
N TYR A 40 16.34 2.90 -15.90
CA TYR A 40 16.37 2.22 -17.20
C TYR A 40 14.98 1.72 -17.62
N HIS A 41 14.17 1.34 -16.63
CA HIS A 41 12.80 0.91 -16.83
C HIS A 41 11.79 2.05 -16.60
N GLU A 42 12.21 3.15 -15.96
CA GLU A 42 11.33 4.22 -15.46
C GLU A 42 10.14 3.66 -14.66
N ASP A 43 10.46 2.68 -13.82
CA ASP A 43 9.46 1.91 -13.10
C ASP A 43 9.94 1.50 -11.69
N ARG A 44 8.96 1.21 -10.83
CA ARG A 44 9.17 0.82 -9.44
C ARG A 44 8.85 -0.65 -9.18
N ARG A 45 9.73 -1.29 -8.41
CA ARG A 45 9.44 -2.54 -7.70
C ARG A 45 8.91 -2.27 -6.31
N TRP A 46 8.09 -3.19 -5.81
CA TRP A 46 7.31 -3.03 -4.59
C TRP A 46 7.48 -4.20 -3.65
N LYS A 47 7.65 -3.90 -2.37
CA LYS A 47 7.73 -4.88 -1.30
C LYS A 47 6.77 -4.47 -0.19
N PHE A 48 6.06 -5.46 0.35
CA PHE A 48 5.04 -5.25 1.36
C PHE A 48 5.23 -6.23 2.51
N SER A 49 4.94 -5.76 3.72
CA SER A 49 4.75 -6.60 4.89
C SER A 49 3.32 -6.49 5.38
N CYS A 50 2.83 -7.55 6.01
CA CYS A 50 1.49 -7.61 6.58
C CYS A 50 1.57 -7.65 8.11
N LYS A 51 0.46 -7.36 8.77
CA LYS A 51 0.29 -7.61 10.20
C LYS A 51 -1.13 -8.07 10.51
N PRO A 52 -1.29 -8.94 11.53
CA PRO A 52 -2.61 -9.22 12.11
C PRO A 52 -3.29 -7.91 12.49
N THR A 53 -4.48 -7.71 11.95
CA THR A 53 -5.23 -6.47 12.14
C THR A 53 -6.62 -6.74 12.68
N PHE A 54 -7.29 -7.81 12.26
CA PHE A 54 -8.67 -8.10 12.68
C PHE A 54 -8.90 -9.61 12.77
N SER A 55 -9.82 -10.01 13.66
CA SER A 55 -9.98 -11.42 14.03
C SER A 55 -10.37 -12.29 12.84
N TRP A 56 -11.23 -11.83 11.92
CA TRP A 56 -11.49 -12.42 10.59
C TRP A 56 -12.21 -11.38 9.71
N GLY A 57 -11.58 -10.91 8.63
CA GLY A 57 -12.16 -9.94 7.69
C GLY A 57 -12.20 -10.55 6.29
N THR A 58 -13.34 -11.13 5.93
CA THR A 58 -13.59 -11.73 4.61
C THR A 58 -14.41 -10.83 3.69
N ASP A 59 -14.89 -9.70 4.20
CA ASP A 59 -15.62 -8.69 3.42
C ASP A 59 -14.57 -7.73 2.84
N CYS A 60 -14.02 -8.12 1.69
CA CYS A 60 -13.03 -7.36 0.96
C CYS A 60 -13.52 -7.08 -0.45
N PHE A 61 -13.13 -5.94 -1.00
CA PHE A 61 -13.35 -5.61 -2.40
C PHE A 61 -12.12 -4.93 -2.99
N LEU A 62 -11.90 -5.14 -4.29
CA LEU A 62 -10.91 -4.40 -5.07
C LEU A 62 -11.57 -3.13 -5.62
N SER A 63 -10.92 -1.98 -5.45
CA SER A 63 -11.39 -0.73 -6.05
C SER A 63 -11.33 -0.80 -7.58
N PRO A 64 -12.11 0.02 -8.32
CA PRO A 64 -11.74 0.34 -9.71
C PRO A 64 -10.35 1.02 -9.75
N TYR A 65 -9.79 1.20 -10.95
CA TYR A 65 -8.60 2.02 -11.10
C TYR A 65 -8.86 3.43 -10.58
N VAL A 66 -8.00 3.89 -9.67
CA VAL A 66 -8.22 5.15 -8.94
C VAL A 66 -7.64 6.38 -9.63
N ASN A 67 -6.84 6.14 -10.67
CA ASN A 67 -6.17 7.17 -11.47
C ASN A 67 -6.16 6.75 -12.94
N ASP A 68 -5.95 7.72 -13.83
CA ASP A 68 -5.39 7.50 -15.17
C ASP A 68 -3.87 7.74 -15.14
N PHE A 69 -3.17 7.41 -16.23
CA PHE A 69 -1.72 7.67 -16.36
C PHE A 69 -1.43 9.16 -16.23
N ASP A 70 -0.28 9.48 -15.63
CA ASP A 70 0.26 10.83 -15.41
C ASP A 70 -0.65 11.68 -14.50
N LYS A 71 -1.69 11.07 -13.92
CA LYS A 71 -2.64 11.74 -13.02
C LYS A 71 -2.37 11.40 -11.57
N THR A 72 -2.55 12.45 -10.76
CA THR A 72 -2.53 12.37 -9.31
C THR A 72 -3.78 11.65 -8.78
N PHE A 73 -3.64 10.97 -7.66
CA PHE A 73 -4.77 10.44 -6.90
C PHE A 73 -4.58 10.59 -5.40
N SER A 74 -5.70 10.59 -4.70
CA SER A 74 -5.77 10.48 -3.25
C SER A 74 -6.92 9.54 -2.91
N PHE A 75 -6.59 8.27 -2.66
CA PHE A 75 -7.56 7.21 -2.41
C PHE A 75 -7.67 6.94 -0.92
N GLU A 76 -8.88 6.71 -0.44
CA GLU A 76 -9.18 6.24 0.90
C GLU A 76 -10.19 5.09 0.81
N CYS A 77 -9.95 4.03 1.56
CA CYS A 77 -10.96 3.01 1.75
C CYS A 77 -12.19 3.62 2.45
N PRO A 78 -13.40 3.08 2.20
CA PRO A 78 -14.60 3.49 2.92
C PRO A 78 -14.45 3.34 4.44
N PRO A 79 -15.34 3.99 5.23
CA PRO A 79 -15.36 3.80 6.67
C PRO A 79 -15.30 2.32 7.07
N HIS A 80 -14.57 2.02 8.15
CA HIS A 80 -14.34 0.66 8.68
C HIS A 80 -13.51 -0.27 7.78
N HIS A 81 -12.92 0.20 6.70
CA HIS A 81 -12.04 -0.60 5.85
C HIS A 81 -10.58 -0.17 5.99
N VAL A 82 -9.69 -1.14 5.79
CA VAL A 82 -8.24 -0.93 5.76
C VAL A 82 -7.68 -1.46 4.46
N ILE A 83 -6.53 -0.93 4.05
CA ILE A 83 -5.84 -1.39 2.85
C ILE A 83 -5.11 -2.70 3.16
N ALA A 84 -5.55 -3.78 2.51
CA ALA A 84 -4.99 -5.11 2.66
C ALA A 84 -4.26 -5.60 1.41
N GLY A 85 -4.38 -4.89 0.29
CA GLY A 85 -3.72 -5.26 -0.96
C GLY A 85 -3.59 -4.09 -1.93
N ILE A 86 -2.67 -4.22 -2.87
CA ILE A 86 -2.37 -3.25 -3.92
C ILE A 86 -2.21 -4.01 -5.24
N SER A 87 -2.89 -3.53 -6.28
CA SER A 87 -2.79 -4.05 -7.63
C SER A 87 -2.47 -2.90 -8.59
N SER A 88 -1.61 -3.16 -9.56
CA SER A 88 -1.17 -2.16 -10.53
C SER A 88 -0.61 -2.79 -11.79
N TYR A 89 -0.71 -2.10 -12.91
CA TYR A 89 0.04 -2.43 -14.12
C TYR A 89 0.77 -1.19 -14.64
N HIS A 90 1.88 -1.44 -15.32
CA HIS A 90 2.74 -0.45 -15.94
C HIS A 90 2.43 -0.32 -17.44
N ASP A 91 2.64 0.86 -17.99
CA ASP A 91 2.59 1.12 -19.42
C ASP A 91 3.83 1.88 -19.87
N ASN A 92 4.62 1.29 -20.77
CA ASN A 92 5.90 1.85 -21.21
C ASN A 92 5.77 3.03 -22.18
N TYR A 93 4.57 3.37 -22.65
CA TYR A 93 4.40 4.62 -23.42
C TYR A 93 4.26 5.82 -22.47
N HIS A 94 3.59 5.60 -21.34
CA HIS A 94 3.45 6.60 -20.29
C HIS A 94 4.57 6.56 -19.25
N GLU A 95 5.35 5.47 -19.18
CA GLU A 95 6.30 5.18 -18.09
C GLU A 95 5.65 5.41 -16.71
N ASP A 96 4.44 4.87 -16.58
CA ASP A 96 3.58 5.12 -15.44
C ASP A 96 2.67 3.93 -15.13
N ARG A 97 2.07 3.97 -13.95
CA ARG A 97 1.24 2.91 -13.37
C ARG A 97 -0.20 3.36 -13.10
N ARG A 98 -1.13 2.45 -13.42
CA ARG A 98 -2.52 2.49 -12.95
C ARG A 98 -2.64 1.75 -11.63
N TRP A 99 -3.46 2.25 -10.70
CA TRP A 99 -3.53 1.74 -9.33
C TRP A 99 -4.92 1.30 -8.92
N GLN A 100 -5.00 0.17 -8.22
CA GLN A 100 -6.16 -0.33 -7.52
C GLN A 100 -5.76 -0.77 -6.11
N PHE A 101 -6.71 -0.69 -5.18
CA PHE A 101 -6.48 -1.04 -3.78
C PHE A 101 -7.55 -1.99 -3.28
N SER A 102 -7.11 -3.02 -2.56
CA SER A 102 -7.99 -3.97 -1.89
C SER A 102 -8.32 -3.43 -0.50
N CYS A 103 -9.60 -3.14 -0.30
CA CYS A 103 -10.15 -2.66 0.97
C CYS A 103 -10.85 -3.81 1.67
N CYS A 104 -10.34 -4.18 2.85
CA CYS A 104 -10.95 -5.21 3.69
C CYS A 104 -11.61 -4.58 4.91
N ARG A 105 -12.82 -5.02 5.21
CA ARG A 105 -13.56 -4.55 6.37
C ARG A 105 -12.87 -5.01 7.65
N SER A 106 -12.41 -4.05 8.43
CA SER A 106 -11.99 -4.25 9.80
C SER A 106 -13.23 -4.32 10.67
N LYS A 107 -13.57 -5.53 11.15
CA LYS A 107 -14.68 -5.70 12.10
C LYS A 107 -14.24 -5.27 13.49
N CYS A 108 -14.88 -4.24 14.03
CA CYS A 108 -14.86 -4.00 15.46
C CYS A 108 -15.67 -5.11 16.16
N THR A 109 -15.10 -5.79 17.14
CA THR A 109 -15.78 -6.76 18.02
C THR A 109 -16.61 -6.13 19.13
N SER A 110 -16.50 -4.83 19.41
CA SER A 110 -17.34 -4.20 20.42
C SER A 110 -18.73 -3.86 19.85
N GLU A 111 -19.76 -4.25 20.60
CA GLU A 111 -21.19 -3.97 20.38
C GLU A 111 -21.55 -2.46 20.36
N VAL A 112 -20.55 -1.59 20.24
CA VAL A 112 -20.67 -0.14 20.27
C VAL A 112 -20.74 0.39 18.84
N ARG A 113 -21.83 1.11 18.54
CA ARG A 113 -21.92 1.95 17.33
C ARG A 113 -20.78 2.96 17.33
N GLY A 114 -19.75 2.76 16.50
CA GLY A 114 -18.60 3.65 16.39
C GLY A 114 -17.60 3.23 15.31
N HIS A 115 -16.88 4.20 14.73
CA HIS A 115 -15.84 3.93 13.73
C HIS A 115 -14.66 3.17 14.35
N CYS A 116 -14.23 2.07 13.72
CA CYS A 116 -13.06 1.28 14.13
C CYS A 116 -11.74 2.06 14.05
N HIS A 117 -11.77 3.15 13.28
CA HIS A 117 -10.64 4.00 12.97
C HIS A 117 -10.94 5.41 13.44
N SER A 118 -10.01 6.01 14.17
CA SER A 118 -10.08 7.41 14.62
C SER A 118 -8.70 8.04 14.51
N ASP A 119 -8.60 9.35 14.73
CA ASP A 119 -7.30 10.04 14.76
C ASP A 119 -6.47 9.74 13.49
N CYS A 120 -7.05 10.07 12.35
CA CYS A 120 -6.48 9.74 11.04
C CYS A 120 -5.60 10.88 10.53
N HIS A 121 -4.40 10.54 10.06
CA HIS A 121 -3.40 11.51 9.61
C HIS A 121 -2.84 11.09 8.25
N TRP A 122 -2.67 12.07 7.37
CA TRP A 122 -1.85 11.93 6.18
C TRP A 122 -0.39 12.21 6.56
N THR A 123 0.53 11.39 6.04
CA THR A 123 1.95 11.74 6.03
C THR A 123 2.20 12.88 5.04
N SER A 124 3.36 13.54 5.17
CA SER A 124 3.99 14.17 4.00
C SER A 124 4.36 13.10 2.96
N TYR A 125 4.85 13.52 1.79
CA TYR A 125 5.45 12.57 0.85
C TYR A 125 6.65 11.88 1.50
N VAL A 126 6.70 10.54 1.43
CA VAL A 126 7.66 9.70 2.17
C VAL A 126 8.94 9.41 1.40
N ASN A 127 8.96 9.73 0.11
CA ASN A 127 10.10 9.57 -0.79
C ASN A 127 10.31 10.84 -1.59
N SER A 128 11.48 11.00 -2.20
CA SER A 128 11.74 11.83 -3.38
C SER A 128 11.60 11.01 -4.67
N PHE A 129 11.61 11.67 -5.83
CA PHE A 129 11.72 10.96 -7.12
C PHE A 129 13.03 10.16 -7.18
N ASP A 130 13.01 9.03 -7.89
CA ASP A 130 14.09 8.04 -8.03
C ASP A 130 14.54 7.36 -6.73
N GLU A 131 14.04 7.83 -5.59
CA GLU A 131 14.52 7.40 -4.31
C GLU A 131 13.95 6.04 -3.93
N TYR A 132 14.81 5.20 -3.36
CA TYR A 132 14.36 4.11 -2.52
C TYR A 132 13.62 4.67 -1.31
N PHE A 133 12.51 4.05 -0.92
CA PHE A 133 11.94 4.32 0.39
C PHE A 133 11.51 3.05 1.10
N PHE A 134 11.45 3.18 2.43
CA PHE A 134 10.83 2.24 3.34
C PHE A 134 9.97 3.01 4.32
N TRP A 135 8.70 2.64 4.41
CA TRP A 135 7.75 3.25 5.33
C TRP A 135 6.97 2.18 6.08
N THR A 136 6.80 2.38 7.39
CA THR A 136 6.01 1.50 8.26
C THR A 136 4.78 2.22 8.78
N VAL A 137 3.67 1.49 8.85
CA VAL A 137 2.48 1.97 9.54
C VAL A 137 2.83 2.11 11.04
N PRO A 138 2.58 3.27 11.66
CA PRO A 138 2.90 3.45 13.07
C PRO A 138 2.23 2.43 13.99
N THR A 139 2.83 2.22 15.16
CA THR A 139 2.33 1.28 16.18
C THR A 139 0.88 1.57 16.55
N GLN A 140 0.05 0.53 16.70
CA GLN A 140 -1.41 0.62 16.97
C GLN A 140 -2.22 1.35 15.89
N ARG A 141 -1.68 1.54 14.69
CA ARG A 141 -2.37 2.19 13.57
C ARG A 141 -2.56 1.28 12.38
N VAL A 142 -3.46 1.64 11.48
CA VAL A 142 -3.75 0.90 10.23
C VAL A 142 -3.69 1.81 9.03
N LEU A 143 -3.25 1.28 7.89
CA LEU A 143 -3.25 1.99 6.61
C LEU A 143 -4.68 2.02 6.04
N VAL A 144 -5.19 3.22 5.74
CA VAL A 144 -6.55 3.41 5.21
C VAL A 144 -6.59 4.19 3.90
N GLY A 145 -5.50 4.85 3.51
CA GLY A 145 -5.44 5.64 2.29
C GLY A 145 -4.04 5.77 1.74
N ILE A 146 -3.96 5.99 0.43
CA ILE A 146 -2.72 6.15 -0.33
C ILE A 146 -2.93 7.31 -1.30
N GLY A 147 -1.95 8.19 -1.40
CA GLY A 147 -1.94 9.29 -2.35
C GLY A 147 -0.63 9.34 -3.12
N SER A 148 -0.71 9.68 -4.40
CA SER A 148 0.45 9.72 -5.27
C SER A 148 0.25 10.68 -6.44
N TYR A 149 1.33 11.28 -6.92
CA TYR A 149 1.38 12.00 -8.19
C TYR A 149 2.63 11.58 -8.95
N HIS A 150 2.55 11.66 -10.27
CA HIS A 150 3.61 11.34 -11.23
C HIS A 150 4.22 12.64 -11.78
N ASP A 151 5.45 12.57 -12.26
CA ASP A 151 6.19 13.67 -12.87
C ASP A 151 6.96 13.17 -14.10
N ASP A 152 6.59 13.67 -15.28
CA ASP A 152 7.13 13.29 -16.59
C ASP A 152 8.64 13.57 -16.77
N ILE A 153 9.29 14.38 -15.91
CA ILE A 153 10.74 14.62 -16.03
C ILE A 153 11.52 13.46 -15.40
N HIS A 154 10.99 12.91 -14.32
CA HIS A 154 11.61 11.79 -13.61
C HIS A 154 10.99 10.44 -14.00
N GLU A 155 9.85 10.46 -14.69
CA GLU A 155 9.00 9.30 -14.99
C GLU A 155 8.73 8.44 -13.74
N ASP A 156 8.43 9.15 -12.64
CA ASP A 156 8.35 8.53 -11.33
C ASP A 156 7.25 9.16 -10.47
N ARG A 157 6.86 8.42 -9.42
CA ARG A 157 5.81 8.79 -8.48
C ARG A 157 6.32 9.12 -7.08
N ARG A 158 5.72 10.17 -6.50
CA ARG A 158 5.79 10.49 -5.07
C ARG A 158 4.66 9.80 -4.33
N TRP A 159 4.91 9.41 -3.08
CA TRP A 159 3.98 8.61 -2.27
C TRP A 159 3.71 9.23 -0.92
N ARG A 160 2.45 9.24 -0.50
CA ARG A 160 2.02 9.59 0.86
C ARG A 160 0.94 8.62 1.34
N TYR A 161 0.81 8.47 2.65
CA TYR A 161 -0.06 7.46 3.25
C TYR A 161 -0.98 8.07 4.30
N LYS A 162 -2.22 7.61 4.34
CA LYS A 162 -3.17 7.92 5.41
C LYS A 162 -3.27 6.74 6.34
N TYR A 163 -3.01 6.97 7.62
CA TYR A 163 -3.16 5.96 8.65
C TYR A 163 -4.09 6.46 9.75
N CYS A 164 -4.75 5.55 10.46
CA CYS A 164 -5.64 5.86 11.58
C CYS A 164 -5.26 5.04 12.80
N LEU A 165 -5.54 5.58 14.00
CA LEU A 165 -5.50 4.80 15.23
C LEU A 165 -6.53 3.67 15.12
N GLN A 166 -6.06 2.44 15.32
CA GLN A 166 -6.91 1.28 15.46
C GLN A 166 -7.32 1.19 16.94
N ARG A 167 -8.59 1.44 17.23
CA ARG A 167 -9.09 1.28 18.60
C ARG A 167 -9.20 -0.21 18.92
N SER A 168 -8.88 -0.57 20.16
CA SER A 168 -9.20 -1.90 20.68
C SER A 168 -10.70 -2.11 20.53
N CYS A 169 -11.05 -3.17 19.82
CA CYS A 169 -12.42 -3.57 19.59
C CYS A 169 -12.74 -4.79 20.43
#